data_AF-A0A452VBP1-F1
#
_entry.id   AF-A0A452VBP1-F1
#
_cell.length_a   1.000
_cell.length_b   1.000
_cell.length_c   1.000
_cell.angle_alpha   90.00
_cell.angle_beta   90.00
_cell.angle_gamma   90.00
#
_symmetry.space_group_name_H-M   'P 1'
#
loop_
_entity.id
_entity.type
_entity.pdbx_description
1 polymer ?
#
loop_
_entity_poly.entity_id
_entity_poly.type
_entity_poly.pdbx_seq_one_letter_code
_entity_poly.pdbx_strand_id
1 'polypeptide(L)'
;MLRPGTPLTGEPQLAAIVRLLTMNCALVVQEMNALRGQVGGDVNVEMDAAPGVDLSRILNEMRDQYEKMAEKNRKDAEDWFFSKVGVFFCEVATNSELVQSGKSEISELRRTVQNLEIELQSQLSMKASLENSLEETKGRYCMQLAQIQDLIGNVEEQLAQLRCEMEQQNQEDKILLDGTTRLDQEIATYRRLLEGEDAHLSSSQFSSASVPSSPVTSTSRQIRTKVMDVHDGKVVSTHEQVLRTKN
;
A
#
# COMPACT_ATOMS: atom_id res chain seq x y z
N MET A 1 48.69 26.55 -10.00
CA MET A 1 48.75 26.46 -11.47
C MET A 1 47.99 27.63 -12.07
N LEU A 2 48.66 28.72 -12.45
CA LEU A 2 48.02 29.80 -13.21
C LEU A 2 48.09 29.44 -14.70
N ARG A 3 47.01 29.69 -15.46
CA ARG A 3 47.09 29.75 -16.93
C ARG A 3 47.45 31.18 -17.36
N PRO A 4 48.44 31.38 -18.25
CA PRO A 4 48.62 32.68 -18.90
C PRO A 4 47.45 32.95 -19.85
N GLY A 5 47.10 34.23 -20.02
CA GLY A 5 46.03 34.65 -20.93
C GLY A 5 46.42 34.51 -22.40
N THR A 6 45.48 34.13 -23.25
CA THR A 6 45.63 34.13 -24.71
C THR A 6 45.56 35.56 -25.26
N PRO A 7 46.55 36.05 -26.02
CA PRO A 7 46.43 37.32 -26.73
C PRO A 7 45.27 37.32 -27.72
N LEU A 8 44.57 38.44 -27.82
CA LEU A 8 43.44 38.61 -28.74
C LEU A 8 43.96 38.68 -30.19
N THR A 9 43.43 37.83 -31.07
CA THR A 9 43.89 37.67 -32.47
C THR A 9 43.46 38.80 -33.43
N GLY A 10 43.36 40.03 -32.93
CA GLY A 10 42.90 41.21 -33.69
C GLY A 10 44.01 42.12 -34.26
N GLU A 11 45.21 42.10 -33.67
CA GLU A 11 46.28 43.05 -34.02
C GLU A 11 46.70 43.11 -35.51
N PRO A 12 46.83 42.00 -36.28
CA PRO A 12 47.39 42.10 -37.64
C PRO A 12 46.50 42.88 -38.61
N GLN A 13 45.17 42.90 -38.41
CA GLN A 13 44.27 43.71 -39.24
C GLN A 13 44.33 45.20 -38.84
N LEU A 14 44.37 45.49 -37.53
CA LEU A 14 44.49 46.88 -37.06
C LEU A 14 45.84 47.50 -37.49
N ALA A 15 46.93 46.75 -37.42
CA ALA A 15 48.24 47.16 -37.92
C ALA A 15 48.26 47.42 -39.44
N ALA A 16 47.51 46.64 -40.23
CA ALA A 16 47.36 46.86 -41.66
C ALA A 16 46.56 48.14 -41.96
N ILE A 17 45.46 48.38 -41.24
CA ILE A 17 44.63 49.59 -41.39
C ILE A 17 45.42 50.85 -41.00
N VAL A 18 46.16 50.82 -39.89
CA VAL A 18 47.01 51.95 -39.45
C VAL A 18 48.11 52.23 -40.46
N ARG A 19 48.76 51.21 -41.04
CA ARG A 19 49.73 51.40 -42.13
C ARG A 19 49.09 52.03 -43.37
N LEU A 20 47.90 51.59 -43.78
CA LEU A 20 47.21 52.13 -44.95
C LEU A 20 46.78 53.60 -44.74
N LEU A 21 46.25 53.94 -43.56
CA LEU A 21 45.96 55.34 -43.20
C LEU A 21 47.23 56.21 -43.21
N THR A 22 48.32 55.72 -42.61
CA THR A 22 49.60 56.45 -42.56
C THR A 22 50.14 56.72 -43.97
N MET A 23 50.05 55.74 -44.87
CA MET A 23 50.52 55.87 -46.24
C MET A 23 49.64 56.82 -47.07
N ASN A 24 48.32 56.80 -46.88
CA ASN A 24 47.41 57.77 -47.51
C ASN A 24 47.64 59.20 -47.00
N CYS A 25 47.83 59.41 -45.69
CA CYS A 25 48.19 60.73 -45.15
C CYS A 25 49.52 61.24 -45.72
N ALA A 26 50.54 60.38 -45.85
CA ALA A 26 51.81 60.75 -46.47
C ALA A 26 51.62 61.15 -47.95
N LEU A 27 50.82 60.40 -48.72
CA LEU A 27 50.52 60.72 -50.11
C LEU A 27 49.80 62.05 -50.25
N VAL A 28 48.75 62.31 -49.45
CA VAL A 28 48.00 63.57 -49.47
C VAL A 28 48.89 64.77 -49.09
N VAL A 29 49.77 64.64 -48.10
CA VAL A 29 50.73 65.70 -47.74
C VAL A 29 51.75 65.93 -48.86
N GLN A 30 52.17 64.88 -49.58
CA GLN A 30 53.06 65.02 -50.74
C GLN A 30 52.37 65.72 -51.92
N GLU A 31 51.14 65.32 -52.26
CA GLU A 31 50.31 65.97 -53.29
C GLU A 31 50.07 67.45 -52.96
N MET A 32 49.68 67.77 -51.72
CA MET A 32 49.48 69.16 -51.29
C MET A 32 50.77 70.00 -51.28
N ASN A 33 51.93 69.39 -51.06
CA ASN A 33 53.22 70.07 -51.20
C ASN A 33 53.62 70.26 -52.67
N ALA A 34 53.34 69.29 -53.55
CA ALA A 34 53.57 69.42 -54.99
C ALA A 34 52.72 70.52 -55.61
N LEU A 35 51.40 70.51 -55.31
CA LEU A 35 50.46 71.56 -55.75
C LEU A 35 50.84 72.94 -55.20
N ARG A 36 51.25 73.04 -53.92
CA ARG A 36 51.72 74.32 -53.35
C ARG A 36 53.04 74.80 -53.97
N GLY A 37 53.89 73.89 -54.43
CA GLY A 37 55.09 74.22 -55.21
C GLY A 37 54.74 74.72 -56.62
N GLN A 38 53.71 74.17 -57.26
CA GLN A 38 53.28 74.52 -58.61
C GLN A 38 52.47 75.84 -58.68
N VAL A 39 51.88 76.27 -57.56
CA VAL A 39 51.11 77.54 -57.44
C VAL A 39 51.93 78.65 -56.74
N GLY A 40 53.24 78.45 -56.54
CA GLY A 40 54.15 79.42 -55.91
C GLY A 40 54.53 80.66 -56.74
N GLY A 41 53.64 81.13 -57.62
CA GLY A 41 53.82 82.35 -58.40
C GLY A 41 53.08 83.54 -57.78
N ASP A 42 53.81 84.61 -57.46
CA ASP A 42 53.20 85.87 -57.02
C ASP A 42 52.50 86.55 -58.20
N VAL A 43 51.17 86.54 -58.18
CA VAL A 43 50.30 87.02 -59.27
C VAL A 43 49.22 87.91 -58.67
N ASN A 44 49.59 89.15 -58.36
CA ASN A 44 48.65 90.18 -57.94
C ASN A 44 47.74 90.60 -59.11
N VAL A 45 46.57 89.96 -59.19
CA VAL A 45 45.49 90.32 -60.14
C VAL A 45 44.35 90.97 -59.35
N GLU A 46 44.19 92.28 -59.52
CA GLU A 46 42.95 92.96 -59.14
C GLU A 46 41.85 92.53 -60.12
N MET A 47 40.99 91.62 -59.67
CA MET A 47 39.83 91.17 -60.43
C MET A 47 38.57 91.82 -59.85
N ASP A 48 38.02 92.80 -60.59
CA ASP A 48 36.70 93.37 -60.28
C ASP A 48 35.63 92.26 -60.32
N ALA A 49 34.85 92.17 -59.25
CA ALA A 49 33.98 91.02 -58.97
C ALA A 49 32.55 91.50 -58.71
N ALA A 50 31.68 91.28 -59.70
CA ALA A 50 30.23 91.37 -59.50
C ALA A 50 29.78 90.46 -58.33
N PRO A 51 28.69 90.79 -57.60
CA PRO A 51 28.35 90.15 -56.32
C PRO A 51 28.33 88.63 -56.39
N GLY A 52 29.34 88.00 -55.78
CA GLY A 52 29.54 86.56 -55.84
C GLY A 52 28.38 85.80 -55.21
N VAL A 53 28.04 84.64 -55.78
CA VAL A 53 27.16 83.67 -55.13
C VAL A 53 27.80 83.30 -53.80
N ASP A 54 27.11 83.59 -52.69
CA ASP A 54 27.66 83.38 -51.34
C ASP A 54 27.87 81.89 -51.05
N LEU A 55 29.10 81.45 -51.28
CA LEU A 55 29.58 80.10 -51.00
C LEU A 55 29.44 79.76 -49.51
N SER A 56 29.56 80.75 -48.62
CA SER A 56 29.37 80.58 -47.17
C SER A 56 27.96 80.10 -46.84
N ARG A 57 26.93 80.68 -47.50
CA ARG A 57 25.54 80.24 -47.36
C ARG A 57 25.33 78.82 -47.87
N ILE A 58 25.93 78.46 -49.01
CA ILE A 58 25.81 77.10 -49.58
C ILE A 58 26.50 76.06 -48.69
N LEU A 59 27.69 76.38 -48.15
CA LEU A 59 28.41 75.52 -47.23
C LEU A 59 27.67 75.36 -45.89
N ASN A 60 27.04 76.43 -45.38
CA ASN A 60 26.20 76.36 -44.17
C ASN A 60 24.92 75.54 -44.39
N GLU A 61 24.23 75.67 -45.54
CA GLU A 61 23.08 74.83 -45.88
C GLU A 61 23.51 73.35 -45.99
N MET A 62 24.60 73.06 -46.70
CA MET A 62 25.15 71.70 -46.79
C MET A 62 25.50 71.14 -45.40
N ARG A 63 26.09 71.95 -44.52
CA ARG A 63 26.37 71.57 -43.13
C ARG A 63 25.09 71.25 -42.37
N ASP A 64 24.09 72.13 -42.39
CA ASP A 64 22.82 71.96 -41.69
C ASP A 64 22.04 70.73 -42.19
N GLN A 65 22.09 70.43 -43.50
CA GLN A 65 21.56 69.19 -44.07
C GLN A 65 22.31 67.94 -43.53
N TYR A 66 23.64 67.98 -43.43
CA TYR A 66 24.43 66.90 -42.83
C TYR A 66 24.19 66.75 -41.31
N GLU A 67 24.07 67.87 -40.58
CA GLU A 67 23.86 67.91 -39.14
C GLU A 67 22.45 67.35 -38.79
N LYS A 68 21.42 67.70 -39.59
CA LYS A 68 20.09 67.07 -39.56
C LYS A 68 20.11 65.58 -39.92
N MET A 69 20.90 65.18 -40.91
CA MET A 69 21.02 63.77 -41.32
C MET A 69 21.71 62.91 -40.25
N ALA A 70 22.78 63.43 -39.64
CA ALA A 70 23.50 62.78 -38.55
C ALA A 70 22.63 62.68 -37.28
N GLU A 71 21.92 63.75 -36.92
CA GLU A 71 21.00 63.77 -35.78
C GLU A 71 19.83 62.79 -35.98
N LYS A 72 19.26 62.74 -37.21
CA LYS A 72 18.27 61.72 -37.56
C LYS A 72 18.86 60.31 -37.46
N ASN A 73 20.04 60.05 -38.03
CA ASN A 73 20.66 58.72 -37.99
C ASN A 73 20.93 58.26 -36.55
N ARG A 74 21.42 59.16 -35.68
CA ARG A 74 21.58 58.94 -34.25
C ARG A 74 20.26 58.53 -33.60
N LYS A 75 19.18 59.28 -33.84
CA LYS A 75 17.86 58.99 -33.28
C LYS A 75 17.25 57.69 -33.81
N ASP A 76 17.32 57.45 -35.12
CA ASP A 76 16.83 56.20 -35.74
C ASP A 76 17.57 54.97 -35.16
N ALA A 77 18.87 55.10 -34.88
CA ALA A 77 19.68 54.06 -34.24
C ALA A 77 19.36 53.85 -32.75
N GLU A 78 19.11 54.94 -32.00
CA GLU A 78 18.65 54.88 -30.60
C GLU A 78 17.28 54.21 -30.50
N ASP A 79 16.30 54.63 -31.31
CA ASP A 79 14.95 54.06 -31.31
C ASP A 79 14.97 52.57 -31.74
N TRP A 80 15.80 52.19 -32.71
CA TRP A 80 16.03 50.79 -33.10
C TRP A 80 16.65 49.96 -31.96
N PHE A 81 17.65 50.51 -31.27
CA PHE A 81 18.29 49.85 -30.14
C PHE A 81 17.32 49.63 -28.98
N PHE A 82 16.57 50.66 -28.57
CA PHE A 82 15.55 50.55 -27.52
C PHE A 82 14.44 49.57 -27.90
N SER A 83 14.01 49.54 -29.16
CA SER A 83 13.06 48.54 -29.67
C SER A 83 13.60 47.12 -29.52
N LYS A 84 14.85 46.86 -29.93
CA LYS A 84 15.48 45.54 -29.80
C LYS A 84 15.70 45.11 -28.35
N VAL A 85 16.13 46.04 -27.48
CA VAL A 85 16.33 45.79 -26.05
C VAL A 85 15.00 45.51 -25.35
N GLY A 86 13.93 46.24 -25.69
CA GLY A 86 12.59 46.00 -25.15
C GLY A 86 12.04 44.61 -25.51
N VAL A 87 12.17 44.19 -26.77
CA VAL A 87 11.79 42.84 -27.21
C VAL A 87 12.62 41.77 -26.48
N PHE A 88 13.94 41.95 -26.38
CA PHE A 88 14.82 41.01 -25.68
C PHE A 88 14.46 40.86 -24.19
N PHE A 89 14.19 41.96 -23.47
CA PHE A 89 13.77 41.86 -22.07
C PHE A 89 12.38 41.21 -21.91
N CYS A 90 11.47 41.38 -22.87
CA CYS A 90 10.18 40.68 -22.87
C CYS A 90 10.35 39.16 -23.10
N GLU A 91 11.23 38.78 -24.02
CA GLU A 91 11.60 37.37 -24.27
C GLU A 91 12.29 36.74 -23.05
N VAL A 92 13.21 37.45 -22.39
CA VAL A 92 13.86 37.00 -21.15
C VAL A 92 12.85 36.86 -20.00
N ALA A 93 11.91 37.80 -19.86
CA ALA A 93 10.87 37.73 -18.82
C ALA A 93 9.93 36.52 -19.02
N THR A 94 9.42 36.32 -20.23
CA THR A 94 8.54 35.19 -20.57
C THR A 94 9.26 33.85 -20.50
N ASN A 95 10.52 33.77 -20.92
CA ASN A 95 11.35 32.57 -20.74
C ASN A 95 11.58 32.26 -19.25
N SER A 96 11.89 33.28 -18.45
CA SER A 96 12.03 33.14 -16.99
C SER A 96 10.74 32.65 -16.33
N GLU A 97 9.57 33.15 -16.76
CA GLU A 97 8.26 32.71 -16.26
C GLU A 97 7.99 31.23 -16.61
N LEU A 98 8.21 30.81 -17.86
CA LEU A 98 8.10 29.42 -18.28
C LEU A 98 9.04 28.50 -17.48
N VAL A 99 10.28 28.93 -17.25
CA VAL A 99 11.27 28.19 -16.45
C VAL A 99 10.86 28.09 -14.98
N GLN A 100 10.18 29.08 -14.40
CA GLN A 100 9.66 29.00 -13.03
C GLN A 100 8.38 28.14 -12.94
N SER A 101 7.49 28.24 -13.94
CA SER A 101 6.30 27.40 -14.06
C SER A 101 6.68 25.91 -14.09
N GLY A 102 7.58 25.52 -14.99
CA GLY A 102 8.07 24.13 -15.07
C GLY A 102 8.82 23.66 -13.81
N LYS A 103 9.49 24.57 -13.07
CA LYS A 103 10.07 24.23 -11.75
C LYS A 103 9.00 23.98 -10.69
N SER A 104 7.88 24.70 -10.73
CA SER A 104 6.74 24.44 -9.83
C SER A 104 6.12 23.08 -10.16
N GLU A 105 5.81 22.83 -11.44
CA GLU A 105 5.26 21.55 -11.91
C GLU A 105 6.14 20.35 -11.53
N ILE A 106 7.46 20.42 -11.78
CA ILE A 106 8.42 19.37 -11.34
C ILE A 106 8.40 19.19 -9.83
N SER A 107 8.23 20.26 -9.05
CA SER A 107 8.18 20.22 -7.58
C SER A 107 6.84 19.69 -7.05
N GLU A 108 5.75 19.89 -7.79
CA GLU A 108 4.42 19.37 -7.48
C GLU A 108 4.35 17.89 -7.84
N LEU A 109 4.79 17.49 -9.04
CA LEU A 109 4.92 16.10 -9.46
C LEU A 109 5.76 15.28 -8.47
N ARG A 110 6.92 15.81 -8.03
CA ARG A 110 7.74 15.16 -6.98
C ARG A 110 6.98 14.93 -5.67
N ARG A 111 6.17 15.89 -5.21
CA ARG A 111 5.32 15.72 -4.03
C ARG A 111 4.22 14.69 -4.26
N THR A 112 3.59 14.67 -5.44
CA THR A 112 2.57 13.65 -5.76
C THR A 112 3.15 12.23 -5.79
N VAL A 113 4.36 12.06 -6.35
CA VAL A 113 5.08 10.77 -6.31
C VAL A 113 5.35 10.35 -4.86
N GLN A 114 5.93 11.24 -4.04
CA GLN A 114 6.20 10.94 -2.62
C GLN A 114 4.92 10.61 -1.83
N ASN A 115 3.81 11.30 -2.08
CA ASN A 115 2.53 11.00 -1.44
C ASN A 115 1.99 9.63 -1.87
N LEU A 116 2.10 9.27 -3.16
CA LEU A 116 1.69 7.97 -3.68
C LEU A 116 2.60 6.83 -3.19
N GLU A 117 3.90 7.08 -3.02
CA GLU A 117 4.84 6.13 -2.40
C GLU A 117 4.48 5.87 -0.93
N ILE A 118 4.17 6.92 -0.16
CA ILE A 118 3.73 6.80 1.24
C ILE A 118 2.40 6.05 1.34
N GLU A 119 1.42 6.38 0.49
CA GLU A 119 0.14 5.66 0.46
C GLU A 119 0.31 4.19 0.06
N LEU A 120 1.18 3.88 -0.91
CA LEU A 120 1.51 2.50 -1.26
C LEU A 120 2.11 1.73 -0.08
N GLN A 121 3.04 2.33 0.69
CA GLN A 121 3.59 1.68 1.89
C GLN A 121 2.53 1.52 3.00
N SER A 122 1.63 2.50 3.16
CA SER A 122 0.49 2.43 4.07
C SER A 122 -0.43 1.25 3.74
N GLN A 123 -0.82 1.11 2.47
CA GLN A 123 -1.67 0.02 1.98
C GLN A 123 -0.98 -1.35 2.07
N LEU A 124 0.33 -1.44 1.80
CA LEU A 124 1.10 -2.68 1.98
C LEU A 124 1.19 -3.09 3.46
N SER A 125 1.37 -2.14 4.37
CA SER A 125 1.36 -2.37 5.82
C SER A 125 -0.02 -2.84 6.31
N MET A 126 -1.10 -2.18 5.85
CA MET A 126 -2.47 -2.57 6.15
C MET A 126 -2.79 -3.99 5.63
N LYS A 127 -2.40 -4.30 4.39
CA LYS A 127 -2.53 -5.63 3.80
C LYS A 127 -1.84 -6.69 4.66
N ALA A 128 -0.57 -6.49 5.02
CA ALA A 128 0.18 -7.44 5.83
C ALA A 128 -0.43 -7.65 7.22
N SER A 129 -0.95 -6.58 7.85
CA SER A 129 -1.67 -6.66 9.12
C SER A 129 -2.96 -7.49 9.02
N LEU A 130 -3.75 -7.28 7.96
CA LEU A 130 -4.98 -8.05 7.70
C LEU A 130 -4.68 -9.52 7.37
N GLU A 131 -3.66 -9.80 6.56
CA GLU A 131 -3.23 -11.17 6.25
C GLU A 131 -2.75 -11.91 7.52
N ASN A 132 -1.98 -11.25 8.38
CA ASN A 132 -1.55 -11.82 9.66
C ASN A 132 -2.73 -12.08 10.62
N SER A 133 -3.67 -11.13 10.75
CA SER A 133 -4.86 -11.28 11.60
C SER A 133 -5.80 -12.39 11.11
N LEU A 134 -5.91 -12.54 9.78
CA LEU A 134 -6.63 -13.64 9.15
C LEU A 134 -5.96 -14.98 9.46
N GLU A 135 -4.64 -15.08 9.34
CA GLU A 135 -3.92 -16.34 9.59
C GLU A 135 -3.89 -16.74 11.08
N GLU A 136 -3.69 -15.77 11.98
CA GLU A 136 -3.85 -15.99 13.43
C GLU A 136 -5.25 -16.52 13.76
N THR A 137 -6.28 -16.00 13.08
CA THR A 137 -7.67 -16.41 13.29
C THR A 137 -7.96 -17.80 12.72
N LYS A 138 -7.41 -18.17 11.55
CA LYS A 138 -7.45 -19.55 11.04
C LYS A 138 -6.75 -20.51 12.01
N GLY A 139 -5.56 -20.16 12.48
CA GLY A 139 -4.80 -20.95 13.45
C GLY A 139 -5.59 -21.20 14.74
N ARG A 140 -6.21 -20.14 15.27
CA ARG A 140 -7.09 -20.21 16.45
C ARG A 140 -8.26 -21.17 16.25
N TYR A 141 -8.96 -21.09 15.11
CA TYR A 141 -10.05 -22.02 14.79
C TYR A 141 -9.56 -23.46 14.55
N CYS A 142 -8.39 -23.64 13.92
CA CYS A 142 -7.79 -24.96 13.74
C CYS A 142 -7.44 -25.61 15.09
N MET A 143 -6.89 -24.85 16.04
CA MET A 143 -6.62 -25.32 17.40
C MET A 143 -7.91 -25.66 18.17
N GLN A 144 -8.96 -24.85 18.04
CA GLN A 144 -10.26 -25.12 18.64
C GLN A 144 -10.91 -26.39 18.07
N LEU A 145 -10.84 -26.58 16.74
CA LEU A 145 -11.36 -27.78 16.08
C LEU A 145 -10.59 -29.04 16.52
N ALA A 146 -9.27 -28.97 16.65
CA ALA A 146 -8.45 -30.06 17.19
C ALA A 146 -8.85 -30.40 18.64
N GLN A 147 -8.96 -29.39 19.52
CA GLN A 147 -9.38 -29.60 20.92
C GLN A 147 -10.78 -30.23 21.05
N ILE A 148 -11.72 -29.87 20.15
CA ILE A 148 -13.05 -30.48 20.09
C ILE A 148 -12.96 -31.93 19.59
N GLN A 149 -12.14 -32.20 18.57
CA GLN A 149 -11.94 -33.55 18.04
C GLN A 149 -11.26 -34.48 19.06
N ASP A 150 -10.29 -33.97 19.81
CA ASP A 150 -9.63 -34.68 20.92
C ASP A 150 -10.66 -34.99 22.03
N LEU A 151 -11.50 -34.02 22.41
CA LEU A 151 -12.54 -34.22 23.42
C LEU A 151 -13.58 -35.27 22.96
N ILE A 152 -13.98 -35.26 21.70
CA ILE A 152 -14.86 -36.28 21.11
C ILE A 152 -14.20 -37.66 21.23
N GLY A 153 -12.95 -37.81 20.79
CA GLY A 153 -12.23 -39.09 20.86
C GLY A 153 -12.10 -39.63 22.29
N ASN A 154 -11.79 -38.77 23.26
CA ASN A 154 -11.73 -39.14 24.68
C ASN A 154 -13.08 -39.64 25.23
N VAL A 155 -14.21 -39.05 24.78
CA VAL A 155 -15.55 -39.48 25.18
C VAL A 155 -15.98 -40.75 24.46
N GLU A 156 -15.62 -40.92 23.18
CA GLU A 156 -15.85 -42.15 22.42
C GLU A 156 -15.07 -43.34 23.01
N GLU A 157 -13.82 -43.13 23.44
CA GLU A 157 -13.01 -44.14 24.15
C GLU A 157 -13.63 -44.53 25.50
N GLN A 158 -14.03 -43.56 26.33
CA GLN A 158 -14.71 -43.83 27.60
C GLN A 158 -16.04 -44.59 27.40
N LEU A 159 -16.80 -44.27 26.35
CA LEU A 159 -18.02 -44.99 26.00
C LEU A 159 -17.74 -46.41 25.49
N ALA A 160 -16.63 -46.64 24.80
CA ALA A 160 -16.19 -47.97 24.37
C ALA A 160 -15.73 -48.82 25.56
N GLN A 161 -14.94 -48.24 26.48
CA GLN A 161 -14.50 -48.90 27.71
C GLN A 161 -15.69 -49.32 28.58
N LEU A 162 -16.60 -48.38 28.90
CA LEU A 162 -17.75 -48.67 29.76
C LEU A 162 -18.70 -49.70 29.15
N ARG A 163 -18.80 -49.79 27.83
CA ARG A 163 -19.53 -50.88 27.15
C ARG A 163 -18.83 -52.24 27.31
N CYS A 164 -17.50 -52.27 27.25
CA CYS A 164 -16.72 -53.50 27.46
C CYS A 164 -16.84 -53.99 28.91
N GLU A 165 -16.72 -53.08 29.88
CA GLU A 165 -16.90 -53.36 31.32
C GLU A 165 -18.32 -53.86 31.62
N MET A 166 -19.34 -53.24 31.01
CA MET A 166 -20.74 -53.66 31.16
C MET A 166 -21.01 -55.07 30.58
N GLU A 167 -20.44 -55.42 29.42
CA GLU A 167 -20.60 -56.78 28.86
C GLU A 167 -19.84 -57.82 29.69
N GLN A 168 -18.66 -57.48 30.22
CA GLN A 168 -17.95 -58.33 31.17
C GLN A 168 -18.78 -58.58 32.43
N GLN A 169 -19.28 -57.54 33.09
CA GLN A 169 -20.14 -57.67 34.27
C GLN A 169 -21.38 -58.51 33.97
N ASN A 170 -22.02 -58.30 32.80
CA ASN A 170 -23.17 -59.08 32.36
C ASN A 170 -22.82 -60.58 32.21
N GLN A 171 -21.60 -60.90 31.77
CA GLN A 171 -21.14 -62.28 31.67
C GLN A 171 -20.78 -62.91 33.03
N GLU A 172 -20.22 -62.13 33.96
CA GLU A 172 -19.96 -62.56 35.34
C GLU A 172 -21.28 -62.80 36.12
N ASP A 173 -22.25 -61.90 35.97
CA ASP A 173 -23.59 -62.01 36.55
C ASP A 173 -24.32 -63.28 36.08
N LYS A 174 -24.24 -63.64 34.78
CA LYS A 174 -24.77 -64.91 34.24
C LYS A 174 -24.14 -66.12 34.91
N ILE A 175 -22.81 -66.16 35.04
CA ILE A 175 -22.08 -67.28 35.65
C ILE A 175 -22.47 -67.45 37.13
N LEU A 176 -22.65 -66.34 37.85
CA LEU A 176 -23.12 -66.37 39.24
C LEU A 176 -24.58 -66.84 39.35
N LEU A 177 -25.45 -66.41 38.43
CA LEU A 177 -26.85 -66.84 38.36
C LEU A 177 -27.00 -68.33 38.05
N ASP A 178 -26.22 -68.86 37.09
CA ASP A 178 -26.16 -70.29 36.79
C ASP A 178 -25.67 -71.10 38.00
N GLY A 179 -24.64 -70.61 38.69
CA GLY A 179 -24.12 -71.21 39.92
C GLY A 179 -25.16 -71.24 41.05
N THR A 180 -25.88 -70.13 41.27
CA THR A 180 -26.95 -70.02 42.26
C THR A 180 -28.11 -70.97 41.91
N THR A 181 -28.54 -70.98 40.65
CA THR A 181 -29.62 -71.84 40.15
C THR A 181 -29.28 -73.32 40.32
N ARG A 182 -28.03 -73.73 40.14
CA ARG A 182 -27.57 -75.10 40.43
C ARG A 182 -27.62 -75.41 41.94
N LEU A 183 -27.16 -74.50 42.79
CA LEU A 183 -27.20 -74.70 44.25
C LEU A 183 -28.64 -74.78 44.77
N ASP A 184 -29.57 -74.00 44.24
CA ASP A 184 -31.00 -74.10 44.57
C ASP A 184 -31.60 -75.46 44.16
N GLN A 185 -31.19 -76.01 43.01
CA GLN A 185 -31.58 -77.37 42.59
C GLN A 185 -31.01 -78.44 43.52
N GLU A 186 -29.73 -78.32 43.90
CA GLU A 186 -29.09 -79.23 44.86
C GLU A 186 -29.80 -79.19 46.22
N ILE A 187 -30.05 -77.99 46.78
CA ILE A 187 -30.82 -77.78 48.01
C ILE A 187 -32.24 -78.38 47.90
N ALA A 188 -32.93 -78.21 46.76
CA ALA A 188 -34.24 -78.81 46.54
C ALA A 188 -34.19 -80.35 46.48
N THR A 189 -33.10 -80.95 45.98
CA THR A 189 -32.91 -82.42 46.06
C THR A 189 -32.56 -82.90 47.46
N TYR A 190 -31.71 -82.19 48.20
CA TYR A 190 -31.40 -82.52 49.60
C TYR A 190 -32.64 -82.44 50.50
N ARG A 191 -33.48 -81.39 50.34
CA ARG A 191 -34.76 -81.29 51.04
C ARG A 191 -35.67 -82.49 50.74
N ARG A 192 -35.83 -82.87 49.47
CA ARG A 192 -36.65 -84.03 49.08
C ARG A 192 -36.13 -85.35 49.65
N LEU A 193 -34.81 -85.53 49.74
CA LEU A 193 -34.20 -86.71 50.34
C LEU A 193 -34.45 -86.76 51.86
N LEU A 194 -34.26 -85.62 52.54
CA LEU A 194 -34.58 -85.48 53.97
C LEU A 194 -36.07 -85.69 54.24
N GLU A 195 -36.97 -85.11 53.45
CA GLU A 195 -38.43 -85.32 53.54
C GLU A 195 -38.81 -86.81 53.32
N GLY A 196 -38.06 -87.54 52.51
CA GLY A 196 -38.24 -88.99 52.31
C GLY A 196 -37.69 -89.84 53.46
N GLU A 197 -36.56 -89.45 54.05
CA GLU A 197 -36.00 -90.10 55.25
C GLU A 197 -36.87 -89.79 56.49
N ASP A 198 -37.33 -88.55 56.64
CA ASP A 198 -38.35 -88.13 57.61
C ASP A 198 -39.68 -88.84 57.37
N ALA A 199 -40.06 -89.24 56.16
CA ALA A 199 -41.24 -90.10 55.94
C ALA A 199 -41.04 -91.51 56.51
N HIS A 200 -39.83 -92.08 56.39
CA HIS A 200 -39.48 -93.35 57.01
C HIS A 200 -39.35 -93.26 58.54
N LEU A 201 -38.83 -92.15 59.06
CA LEU A 201 -38.69 -91.91 60.51
C LEU A 201 -40.01 -91.50 61.16
N SER A 202 -40.84 -90.67 60.54
CA SER A 202 -42.17 -90.28 61.04
C SER A 202 -43.21 -91.41 60.91
N SER A 203 -42.99 -92.39 60.03
CA SER A 203 -43.67 -93.69 60.11
C SER A 203 -43.38 -94.45 61.42
N SER A 204 -42.41 -94.00 62.22
CA SER A 204 -42.16 -94.44 63.60
C SER A 204 -42.43 -93.37 64.67
N GLN A 205 -42.61 -92.08 64.31
CA GLN A 205 -42.94 -90.99 65.25
C GLN A 205 -43.69 -89.78 64.61
N PHE A 206 -45.01 -89.77 64.82
CA PHE A 206 -45.94 -88.63 64.96
C PHE A 206 -45.87 -87.38 64.05
N SER A 207 -46.75 -87.39 63.05
CA SER A 207 -47.63 -86.31 62.56
C SER A 207 -47.58 -84.89 63.19
N SER A 208 -47.21 -83.87 62.41
CA SER A 208 -47.89 -82.55 62.28
C SER A 208 -47.09 -81.61 61.33
N ALA A 209 -47.58 -80.56 60.66
CA ALA A 209 -48.88 -80.11 60.10
C ALA A 209 -48.94 -78.55 60.16
N SER A 210 -49.36 -77.89 59.06
CA SER A 210 -49.57 -76.41 58.88
C SER A 210 -48.31 -75.51 58.86
N VAL A 211 -48.08 -74.49 57.98
CA VAL A 211 -48.88 -73.65 57.02
C VAL A 211 -49.72 -72.54 57.70
N PRO A 212 -49.87 -71.27 57.17
CA PRO A 212 -49.27 -70.51 56.04
C PRO A 212 -48.49 -69.25 56.56
N SER A 213 -48.43 -67.99 56.02
CA SER A 213 -48.89 -67.23 54.81
C SER A 213 -48.21 -65.84 54.68
N SER A 214 -47.90 -65.36 53.44
CA SER A 214 -48.08 -63.97 52.88
C SER A 214 -47.56 -62.69 53.62
N PRO A 215 -47.42 -61.50 52.95
CA PRO A 215 -47.91 -61.11 51.60
C PRO A 215 -46.86 -60.53 50.62
N VAL A 216 -47.28 -60.37 49.35
CA VAL A 216 -46.52 -59.72 48.27
C VAL A 216 -46.92 -58.25 48.10
N THR A 217 -45.94 -57.34 48.05
CA THR A 217 -46.16 -55.90 47.84
C THR A 217 -46.12 -55.54 46.35
N SER A 218 -47.24 -55.09 45.79
CA SER A 218 -47.34 -54.76 44.36
C SER A 218 -46.79 -53.36 44.03
N THR A 219 -45.48 -53.26 43.76
CA THR A 219 -44.82 -52.01 43.37
C THR A 219 -45.07 -51.66 41.90
N SER A 220 -45.99 -50.71 41.65
CA SER A 220 -46.18 -50.12 40.32
C SER A 220 -44.99 -49.24 39.92
N ARG A 221 -44.32 -49.56 38.81
CA ARG A 221 -43.29 -48.69 38.21
C ARG A 221 -43.96 -47.66 37.30
N GLN A 222 -43.51 -46.40 37.34
CA GLN A 222 -44.02 -45.34 36.47
C GLN A 222 -42.86 -44.77 35.63
N ILE A 223 -42.90 -44.99 34.32
CA ILE A 223 -41.88 -44.51 33.38
C ILE A 223 -42.30 -43.12 32.88
N ARG A 224 -41.35 -42.17 32.87
CA ARG A 224 -41.54 -40.80 32.40
C ARG A 224 -40.54 -40.50 31.30
N THR A 225 -40.98 -40.59 30.04
CA THR A 225 -40.16 -40.24 28.88
C THR A 225 -40.32 -38.76 28.57
N LYS A 226 -39.21 -38.01 28.59
CA LYS A 226 -39.18 -36.59 28.22
C LYS A 226 -38.38 -36.43 26.93
N VAL A 227 -39.06 -36.04 25.86
CA VAL A 227 -38.44 -35.72 24.57
C VAL A 227 -38.11 -34.22 24.55
N MET A 228 -36.95 -33.86 24.01
CA MET A 228 -36.51 -32.47 23.87
C MET A 228 -36.04 -32.22 22.45
N ASP A 229 -36.72 -31.33 21.74
CA ASP A 229 -36.27 -30.85 20.43
C ASP A 229 -35.33 -29.67 20.62
N VAL A 230 -34.05 -29.88 20.28
CA VAL A 230 -32.98 -28.88 20.37
C VAL A 230 -32.60 -28.44 18.96
N HIS A 231 -32.69 -27.14 18.70
CA HIS A 231 -32.15 -26.53 17.49
C HIS A 231 -31.20 -25.41 17.91
N ASP A 232 -29.98 -25.42 17.36
CA ASP A 232 -28.95 -24.39 17.59
C ASP A 232 -28.71 -24.09 19.09
N GLY A 233 -28.51 -25.15 19.88
CA GLY A 233 -28.23 -25.07 21.33
C GLY A 233 -29.41 -24.65 22.22
N LYS A 234 -30.58 -24.34 21.66
CA LYS A 234 -31.76 -23.88 22.42
C LYS A 234 -32.89 -24.92 22.37
N VAL A 235 -33.49 -25.20 23.52
CA VAL A 235 -34.70 -26.04 23.61
C VAL A 235 -35.88 -25.22 23.12
N VAL A 236 -36.50 -25.65 22.01
CA VAL A 236 -37.61 -24.91 21.36
C VAL A 236 -38.98 -25.48 21.75
N SER A 237 -39.04 -26.77 22.11
CA SER A 237 -40.26 -27.45 22.55
C SER A 237 -39.99 -28.36 23.74
N THR A 238 -41.01 -28.65 24.54
CA THR A 238 -40.97 -29.67 25.59
C THR A 238 -42.34 -30.33 25.66
N HIS A 239 -42.39 -31.62 25.31
CA HIS A 239 -43.59 -32.45 25.45
C HIS A 239 -43.32 -33.56 26.46
N GLU A 240 -44.27 -33.77 27.38
CA GLU A 240 -44.19 -34.81 28.41
C GLU A 240 -45.42 -35.71 28.31
N GLN A 241 -45.19 -37.00 28.06
CA GLN A 241 -46.25 -38.00 27.95
C GLN A 241 -46.08 -39.06 29.05
N VAL A 242 -47.09 -39.18 29.91
CA VAL A 242 -47.07 -40.11 31.06
C VAL A 242 -47.91 -41.35 30.72
N LEU A 243 -47.24 -42.40 30.26
CA LEU A 243 -47.87 -43.71 30.05
C LEU A 243 -47.94 -44.49 31.38
N ARG A 244 -49.16 -44.78 31.83
CA ARG A 244 -49.44 -45.69 32.96
C ARG A 244 -49.89 -47.05 32.44
N THR A 245 -48.93 -47.96 32.26
CA THR A 245 -49.23 -49.38 32.10
C THR A 245 -49.72 -49.94 33.44
N LYS A 246 -50.91 -50.52 33.46
CA LYS A 246 -51.32 -51.43 34.55
C LYS A 246 -50.93 -52.86 34.16
N ASN A 247 -50.31 -53.57 35.10
CA ASN A 247 -50.51 -55.02 35.20
C ASN A 247 -51.80 -55.27 35.99
#